data_AF-A0A497KGQ1-F1
#
_entry.id   AF-A0A497KGQ1-F1
#
_cell.length_a   1.000
_cell.length_b   1.000
_cell.length_c   1.000
_cell.angle_alpha   90.00
_cell.angle_beta   90.00
_cell.angle_gamma   90.00
#
_symmetry.space_group_name_H-M   'P 1'
#
loop_
_entity.id
_entity.type
_entity.pdbx_description
1 polymer ?
#
loop_
_entity_poly.entity_id
_entity_poly.type
_entity_poly.pdbx_seq_one_letter_code
_entity_poly.pdbx_strand_id
1 'polypeptide(L)'
;MMVESGTTVKESIPELLQYLADHLESSAEEALDKLGLAMISEDQLKAIIEEVVNNGMDLVKERGMGSMGPLMGATMSKVRGKAQPQVVQKLLQAAIKARLG
;
A
#
# COMPACT_ATOMS: atom_id res chain seq x y z
N MET A 1 -13.18 -14.10 8.98
CA MET A 1 -13.74 -12.81 8.46
C MET A 1 -12.77 -12.22 7.43
N MET A 2 -13.19 -11.49 6.38
CA MET A 2 -12.27 -11.00 5.31
C MET A 2 -11.10 -10.11 5.82
N VAL A 3 -11.32 -9.47 6.97
CA VAL A 3 -10.32 -8.71 7.72
C VAL A 3 -9.28 -9.62 8.39
N GLU A 4 -9.70 -10.81 8.86
CA GLU A 4 -8.80 -11.81 9.45
C GLU A 4 -8.02 -12.58 8.39
N SER A 5 -8.58 -12.77 7.19
CA SER A 5 -7.89 -13.42 6.07
C SER A 5 -6.91 -12.51 5.34
N GLY A 6 -6.81 -11.22 5.71
CA GLY A 6 -5.92 -10.26 5.09
C GLY A 6 -6.34 -9.80 3.69
N THR A 7 -7.59 -10.06 3.31
CA THR A 7 -8.17 -9.70 2.00
C THR A 7 -8.49 -8.20 1.91
N THR A 8 -8.73 -7.55 3.05
CA THR A 8 -9.00 -6.11 3.18
C THR A 8 -8.51 -5.58 4.53
N VAL A 9 -8.29 -4.26 4.66
CA VAL A 9 -7.95 -3.60 5.93
C VAL A 9 -9.18 -3.04 6.65
N LYS A 10 -9.08 -2.83 7.97
CA LYS A 10 -10.19 -2.32 8.80
C LYS A 10 -10.71 -0.94 8.36
N GLU A 11 -9.84 -0.12 7.78
CA GLU A 11 -10.16 1.23 7.29
C GLU A 11 -11.06 1.19 6.04
N SER A 12 -11.08 0.09 5.30
CA SER A 12 -11.88 -0.11 4.09
C SER A 12 -13.32 -0.59 4.37
N ILE A 13 -13.63 -0.96 5.61
CA ILE A 13 -14.94 -1.51 6.00
C ILE A 13 -16.10 -0.52 5.73
N PRO A 14 -16.01 0.77 6.11
CA PRO A 14 -17.12 1.70 5.90
C PRO A 14 -17.47 1.88 4.42
N GLU A 15 -16.45 2.05 3.56
CA GLU A 15 -16.64 2.19 2.11
C GLU A 15 -17.19 0.90 1.48
N LEU A 16 -16.70 -0.26 1.93
CA LEU A 16 -17.20 -1.55 1.47
C LEU A 16 -18.68 -1.74 1.82
N LEU A 17 -19.08 -1.44 3.05
CA LEU A 17 -20.47 -1.54 3.50
C LEU A 17 -21.38 -0.55 2.77
N GLN A 18 -20.90 0.67 2.52
CA GLN A 18 -21.62 1.68 1.74
C GLN A 18 -21.93 1.16 0.32
N TYR A 19 -20.92 0.62 -0.37
CA TYR A 19 -21.07 0.12 -1.73
C TYR A 19 -22.03 -1.08 -1.81
N LEU A 20 -21.91 -2.03 -0.87
CA LEU A 20 -22.79 -3.20 -0.81
C LEU A 20 -24.24 -2.82 -0.48
N ALA A 21 -24.46 -1.77 0.32
CA ALA A 21 -25.80 -1.26 0.59
C ALA A 21 -26.45 -0.67 -0.67
N ASP A 22 -25.66 -0.02 -1.52
CA ASP A 22 -26.12 0.55 -2.80
C ASP A 22 -26.20 -0.51 -3.92
N HIS A 23 -25.48 -1.63 -3.80
CA HIS A 23 -25.35 -2.69 -4.79
C HIS A 23 -25.58 -4.06 -4.15
N LEU A 24 -26.83 -4.34 -3.76
CA LEU A 24 -27.23 -5.55 -3.02
C LEU A 24 -26.93 -6.88 -3.72
N GLU A 25 -26.68 -6.85 -5.03
CA GLU A 25 -26.36 -8.02 -5.85
C GLU A 25 -24.85 -8.26 -5.99
N SER A 26 -24.01 -7.29 -5.58
CA SER A 26 -22.56 -7.43 -5.61
C SER A 26 -22.07 -8.24 -4.42
N SER A 27 -21.10 -9.12 -4.66
CA SER A 27 -20.37 -9.79 -3.58
C SER A 27 -19.35 -8.85 -2.93
N ALA A 28 -18.90 -9.18 -1.72
CA ALA A 28 -17.86 -8.40 -1.04
C ALA A 28 -16.53 -8.39 -1.82
N GLU A 29 -16.21 -9.45 -2.55
CA GLU A 29 -15.01 -9.52 -3.42
C GLU A 29 -15.16 -8.59 -4.63
N GLU A 30 -16.31 -8.60 -5.30
CA GLU A 30 -16.60 -7.67 -6.40
C GLU A 30 -16.59 -6.22 -5.93
N ALA A 31 -17.13 -5.93 -4.75
CA ALA A 31 -17.11 -4.61 -4.16
C ALA A 31 -15.67 -4.14 -3.83
N LEU A 32 -14.81 -5.03 -3.33
CA LEU A 32 -13.39 -4.72 -3.12
C LEU A 32 -12.65 -4.40 -4.42
N ASP A 33 -12.91 -5.16 -5.49
CA ASP A 33 -12.32 -4.88 -6.80
C ASP A 33 -12.86 -3.57 -7.40
N LYS A 34 -14.18 -3.33 -7.31
CA LYS A 34 -14.84 -2.13 -7.84
C LYS A 34 -14.45 -0.85 -7.10
N LEU A 35 -14.29 -0.92 -5.79
CA LEU A 35 -13.78 0.17 -4.97
C LEU A 35 -12.26 0.29 -5.04
N GLY A 36 -11.59 -0.70 -5.64
CA GLY A 36 -10.13 -0.80 -5.64
C GLY A 36 -9.56 -0.94 -4.24
N LEU A 37 -10.29 -1.51 -3.29
CA LEU A 37 -9.86 -1.74 -1.92
C LEU A 37 -9.20 -3.12 -1.74
N ALA A 38 -9.16 -3.93 -2.81
CA ALA A 38 -8.39 -5.15 -2.85
C ALA A 38 -6.90 -4.86 -2.57
N MET A 39 -6.31 -5.69 -1.70
CA MET A 39 -4.89 -5.64 -1.41
C MET A 39 -4.08 -5.87 -2.69
N ILE A 40 -3.09 -5.01 -2.95
CA ILE A 40 -2.18 -5.22 -4.08
C ILE A 40 -1.25 -6.40 -3.79
N SER A 41 -0.79 -7.08 -4.84
CA SER A 41 0.18 -8.16 -4.68
C SER A 41 1.52 -7.64 -4.16
N GLU A 42 2.31 -8.51 -3.56
CA GLU A 42 3.66 -8.14 -3.10
C GLU A 42 4.53 -7.62 -4.25
N ASP A 43 4.38 -8.18 -5.46
CA ASP A 43 5.15 -7.74 -6.64
C ASP A 43 4.71 -6.36 -7.13
N GLN A 44 3.41 -6.06 -7.13
CA GLN A 44 2.91 -4.72 -7.41
C GLN A 44 3.41 -3.72 -6.37
N LEU A 45 3.40 -4.10 -5.09
CA LEU A 45 3.92 -3.27 -4.01
C LEU A 45 5.42 -3.01 -4.18
N LYS A 46 6.21 -4.02 -4.54
CA LYS A 46 7.65 -3.85 -4.84
C LYS A 46 7.86 -2.86 -5.99
N ALA A 47 7.11 -2.99 -7.08
CA ALA A 47 7.22 -2.07 -8.21
C ALA A 47 6.92 -0.62 -7.81
N ILE A 48 5.86 -0.39 -7.01
CA ILE A 48 5.53 0.95 -6.49
C ILE A 48 6.65 1.49 -5.59
N ILE A 49 7.19 0.66 -4.70
CA ILE A 49 8.29 1.04 -3.82
C ILE A 49 9.53 1.39 -4.63
N GLU A 50 9.90 0.59 -5.64
CA GLU A 50 11.04 0.91 -6.49
C GLU A 50 10.87 2.25 -7.20
N GLU A 51 9.68 2.52 -7.73
CA GLU A 51 9.36 3.80 -8.36
C GLU A 51 9.49 4.96 -7.37
N VAL A 52 8.93 4.82 -6.15
CA VAL A 52 9.02 5.85 -5.10
C VAL A 52 10.46 6.13 -4.71
N VAL A 53 11.26 5.08 -4.49
CA VAL A 53 12.65 5.25 -4.09
C VAL A 53 13.50 5.81 -5.24
N ASN A 54 13.25 5.39 -6.48
CA ASN A 54 13.93 5.93 -7.67
C ASN A 54 13.63 7.42 -7.86
N ASN A 55 12.37 7.83 -7.70
CA ASN A 55 11.97 9.24 -7.76
C ASN A 55 12.52 10.04 -6.57
N GLY A 56 12.76 9.38 -5.44
CA GLY A 56 13.32 9.97 -4.21
C GLY A 56 14.83 9.84 -4.08
N MET A 57 15.57 9.49 -5.13
CA MET A 57 17.01 9.17 -5.03
C MET A 57 17.85 10.30 -4.45
N ASP A 58 17.51 11.56 -4.74
CA ASP A 58 18.24 12.70 -4.19
C ASP A 58 18.05 12.81 -2.67
N LEU A 59 16.83 12.55 -2.19
CA LEU A 59 16.53 12.48 -0.76
C LEU A 59 17.25 11.29 -0.09
N VAL A 60 17.32 10.14 -0.77
CA VAL A 60 18.06 8.96 -0.28
C VAL A 60 19.55 9.26 -0.17
N LYS A 61 20.14 9.95 -1.16
CA LYS A 61 21.56 10.34 -1.13
C LYS A 61 21.86 11.37 -0.04
N GLU A 62 20.99 12.37 0.14
CA GLU A 62 21.16 13.43 1.14
C GLU A 62 20.99 12.91 2.58
N ARG A 63 19.96 12.09 2.82
CA ARG A 63 19.51 11.74 4.18
C ARG A 63 19.69 10.28 4.56
N GLY A 64 20.10 9.43 3.62
CA GLY A 64 20.21 7.99 3.85
C GLY A 64 18.91 7.39 4.40
N MET A 65 19.03 6.70 5.53
CA MET A 65 17.88 6.14 6.24
C MET A 65 16.88 7.19 6.75
N GLY A 66 17.28 8.46 6.89
CA GLY A 66 16.40 9.57 7.24
C GLY A 66 15.36 9.90 6.15
N SER A 67 15.51 9.36 4.94
CA SER A 67 14.52 9.46 3.86
C SER A 67 13.28 8.57 4.08
N MET A 68 13.31 7.64 5.04
CA MET A 68 12.22 6.68 5.29
C MET A 68 10.86 7.34 5.50
N GLY A 69 10.78 8.38 6.34
CA GLY A 69 9.51 9.04 6.66
C GLY A 69 8.82 9.62 5.43
N PRO A 70 9.50 10.52 4.67
CA PRO A 70 8.95 11.07 3.43
C PRO A 70 8.59 10.00 2.38
N LEU A 71 9.45 8.99 2.18
CA LEU A 71 9.18 7.93 1.20
C LEU A 71 8.04 6.99 1.64
N MET A 72 7.87 6.79 2.95
CA MET A 72 6.72 6.07 3.49
C MET A 72 5.42 6.81 3.19
N GLY A 73 5.39 8.13 3.42
CA GLY A 73 4.24 8.97 3.08
C GLY A 73 3.89 8.92 1.59
N ALA A 74 4.90 9.02 0.72
CA ALA A 74 4.73 8.91 -0.73
C ALA A 74 4.21 7.52 -1.16
N THR A 75 4.76 6.45 -0.58
CA THR A 75 4.33 5.07 -0.86
C THR A 75 2.90 4.84 -0.40
N MET A 76 2.56 5.22 0.84
CA MET A 76 1.22 5.07 1.41
C MET A 76 0.17 5.85 0.61
N SER A 77 0.53 7.04 0.11
CA SER A 77 -0.34 7.83 -0.77
C SER A 77 -0.59 7.17 -2.12
N LYS A 78 0.42 6.49 -2.70
CA LYS A 78 0.28 5.74 -3.95
C LYS A 78 -0.54 4.47 -3.80
N VAL A 79 -0.30 3.69 -2.75
CA VAL A 79 -1.02 2.43 -2.51
C VAL A 79 -2.44 2.65 -1.98
N ARG A 80 -2.76 3.85 -1.44
CA ARG A 80 -4.10 4.23 -0.97
C ARG A 80 -4.75 3.19 -0.03
N GLY A 81 -4.02 2.74 0.99
CA GLY A 81 -4.52 1.76 1.95
C GLY A 81 -4.58 0.31 1.46
N LYS A 82 -4.20 0.03 0.20
CA LYS A 82 -4.19 -1.33 -0.38
C LYS A 82 -2.98 -2.18 0.02
N ALA A 83 -2.20 -1.73 1.00
CA ALA A 83 -1.00 -2.40 1.46
C ALA A 83 -0.89 -2.30 2.98
N GLN A 84 -0.41 -3.37 3.62
CA GLN A 84 -0.22 -3.39 5.06
C GLN A 84 1.00 -2.53 5.43
N PRO A 85 0.87 -1.57 6.37
CA PRO A 85 1.96 -0.67 6.73
C PRO A 85 3.26 -1.39 7.10
N GLN A 86 3.16 -2.53 7.79
CA GLN A 86 4.31 -3.34 8.21
C GLN A 86 5.08 -3.92 7.01
N VAL A 87 4.35 -4.37 5.97
CA VAL A 87 4.95 -4.91 4.74
C VAL A 87 5.60 -3.79 3.94
N VAL A 88 4.92 -2.65 3.80
CA VAL A 88 5.46 -1.45 3.14
C VAL A 88 6.75 -1.02 3.82
N GLN A 89 6.75 -0.90 5.15
CA GLN A 89 7.93 -0.50 5.92
C GLN A 89 9.12 -1.45 5.68
N LYS A 90 8.89 -2.77 5.72
CA LYS A 90 9.94 -3.78 5.52
C LYS A 90 10.57 -3.66 4.12
N LEU A 91 9.73 -3.61 3.09
CA LEU A 91 10.17 -3.56 1.69
C LEU A 91 10.86 -2.23 1.37
N LEU A 92 10.30 -1.11 1.84
CA LEU A 92 10.85 0.22 1.63
C LEU A 92 12.22 0.38 2.30
N GLN A 93 12.35 -0.10 3.54
CA GLN A 93 13.63 -0.10 4.26
C GLN A 93 14.69 -0.91 3.51
N ALA A 94 14.34 -2.09 2.98
CA ALA A 94 15.25 -2.90 2.18
C ALA A 94 15.67 -2.19 0.89
N ALA A 95 14.73 -1.56 0.19
CA ALA A 95 14.99 -0.83 -1.04
C ALA A 95 15.92 0.38 -0.83
N ILE A 96 15.75 1.13 0.25
CA ILE A 96 16.64 2.25 0.60
C ILE A 96 18.03 1.74 0.96
N LYS A 97 18.15 0.70 1.80
CA LYS A 97 19.46 0.11 2.16
C LYS A 97 20.24 -0.36 0.93
N ALA A 98 19.56 -0.96 -0.05
CA ALA A 98 20.18 -1.42 -1.28
C ALA A 98 20.77 -0.29 -2.15
N ARG A 99 20.41 0.98 -1.89
CA ARG A 99 20.93 2.17 -2.58
C ARG A 99 21.97 2.95 -1.76
N LEU A 100 22.19 2.54 -0.51
CA LEU A 100 23.19 3.13 0.38
C LEU A 100 24.45 2.27 0.51
N GLY A 101 24.41 1.03 0.02
CA GLY A 101 25.58 0.20 -0.23
C GLY A 101 26.06 0.37 -1.66
#